data_AF-A0A354ZJQ8-F1
#
_entry.id   AF-A0A354ZJQ8-F1
#
_cell.length_a   1.000
_cell.length_b   1.000
_cell.length_c   1.000
_cell.angle_alpha   90.00
_cell.angle_beta   90.00
_cell.angle_gamma   90.00
#
_symmetry.space_group_name_H-M   'P 1'
#
loop_
_entity.id
_entity.type
_entity.pdbx_description
1 polymer ?
#
loop_
_entity_poly.entity_id
_entity_poly.type
_entity_poly.pdbx_seq_one_letter_code
_entity_poly.pdbx_strand_id
1 'polypeptide(L)'
;MAWLWEFGDGATSNNQNPEHQYASKGQFTVKLTVTDNGGLWATAEKTVDVVNVAPTVKLLTPEAGAVWTGQRAITWEASDPDGDALKVKLEYDYLGDDFGWGVIAENLDNTGQYVWDTTKLTRGGRYKVRVTAADPSNATAHDVSDEFTIVVLTHAVMAAPNPARDRVTFYYDIPADGTLHVYDIAGRLIYSAELPAAINAYEWNLTAGDRPLANGVYLYIVVYEAGKSEVGKLVINR
;
A
#
# COMPACT_ATOMS: atom_id res chain seq x y z
N MET A 1 29.69 -41.74 -35.62
CA MET A 1 29.62 -41.63 -34.16
C MET A 1 28.20 -41.26 -33.81
N ALA A 2 27.66 -41.81 -32.72
CA ALA A 2 26.33 -41.51 -32.22
C ALA A 2 26.42 -41.12 -30.74
N TRP A 3 25.53 -40.23 -30.33
CA TRP A 3 25.38 -39.78 -28.94
C TRP A 3 23.96 -40.10 -28.49
N LEU A 4 23.82 -40.55 -27.26
CA LEU A 4 22.53 -40.68 -26.59
C LEU A 4 22.66 -40.08 -25.19
N TRP A 5 21.97 -38.99 -24.98
CA TRP A 5 21.80 -38.36 -23.69
C TRP A 5 20.50 -38.84 -23.05
N GLU A 6 20.56 -39.22 -21.79
CA GLU A 6 19.41 -39.51 -20.93
C GLU A 6 19.50 -38.53 -19.74
N PHE A 7 18.53 -37.63 -19.60
CA PHE A 7 18.66 -36.52 -18.62
C PHE A 7 18.17 -36.87 -17.21
N GLY A 8 17.63 -38.07 -17.01
CA GLY A 8 17.13 -38.55 -15.72
C GLY A 8 15.69 -38.14 -15.39
N ASP A 9 15.06 -37.31 -16.21
CA ASP A 9 13.64 -36.90 -16.11
C ASP A 9 12.74 -37.56 -17.17
N GLY A 10 13.29 -38.51 -17.94
CA GLY A 10 12.63 -39.18 -19.05
C GLY A 10 12.89 -38.55 -20.42
N ALA A 11 13.48 -37.36 -20.50
CA ALA A 11 13.89 -36.76 -21.75
C ALA A 11 15.22 -37.36 -22.26
N THR A 12 15.40 -37.36 -23.59
CA THR A 12 16.62 -37.84 -24.25
C THR A 12 17.03 -36.92 -25.41
N SER A 13 18.29 -37.01 -25.84
CA SER A 13 18.78 -36.30 -27.03
C SER A 13 19.86 -37.07 -27.76
N ASN A 14 19.89 -36.94 -29.10
CA ASN A 14 20.94 -37.51 -29.95
C ASN A 14 21.96 -36.47 -30.45
N ASN A 15 21.82 -35.22 -30.03
CA ASN A 15 22.77 -34.16 -30.36
C ASN A 15 24.09 -34.39 -29.61
N GLN A 16 25.21 -34.02 -30.22
CA GLN A 16 26.51 -34.13 -29.56
C GLN A 16 26.60 -33.24 -28.30
N ASN A 17 26.07 -32.02 -28.38
CA ASN A 17 26.04 -31.04 -27.29
C ASN A 17 24.61 -30.46 -27.14
N PRO A 18 23.68 -31.17 -26.48
CA PRO A 18 22.33 -30.68 -26.26
C PRO A 18 22.27 -29.67 -25.11
N GLU A 19 21.30 -28.78 -25.17
CA GLU A 19 20.80 -28.03 -24.01
C GLU A 19 19.53 -28.72 -23.51
N HIS A 20 19.35 -28.78 -22.19
CA HIS A 20 18.18 -29.35 -21.54
C HIS A 20 17.77 -28.50 -20.34
N GLN A 21 16.47 -28.20 -20.24
CA GLN A 21 15.89 -27.45 -19.14
C GLN A 21 14.95 -28.36 -18.35
N TYR A 22 15.23 -28.52 -17.05
CA TYR A 22 14.40 -29.30 -16.16
C TYR A 22 13.16 -28.51 -15.75
N ALA A 23 11.98 -29.11 -15.94
CA ALA A 23 10.70 -28.50 -15.57
C ALA A 23 10.38 -28.62 -14.07
N SER A 24 11.08 -29.49 -13.35
CA SER A 24 10.85 -29.75 -11.93
C SER A 24 12.15 -29.71 -11.16
N LYS A 25 12.05 -29.26 -9.91
CA LYS A 25 13.16 -29.32 -8.96
C LYS A 25 13.38 -30.77 -8.54
N GLY A 26 14.64 -31.15 -8.34
CA GLY A 26 15.00 -32.50 -7.99
C GLY A 26 16.44 -32.84 -8.35
N GLN A 27 16.85 -34.03 -7.93
CA GLN A 27 18.12 -34.61 -8.31
C GLN A 27 17.94 -35.49 -9.54
N PHE A 28 18.70 -35.23 -10.59
CA PHE A 28 18.65 -35.97 -11.84
C PHE A 28 20.02 -36.55 -12.17
N THR A 29 20.05 -37.82 -12.57
CA THR A 29 21.27 -38.46 -13.08
C THR A 29 21.30 -38.34 -14.60
N VAL A 30 22.19 -37.50 -15.12
CA VAL A 30 22.45 -37.37 -16.56
C VAL A 30 23.41 -38.46 -16.99
N LYS A 31 23.06 -39.18 -18.04
CA LYS A 31 23.88 -40.24 -18.63
C LYS A 31 24.11 -39.96 -20.11
N LEU A 32 25.38 -40.02 -20.53
CA LEU A 32 25.78 -39.98 -21.93
C LEU A 32 26.26 -41.37 -22.35
N THR A 33 25.72 -41.90 -23.44
CA THR A 33 26.26 -43.04 -24.18
C THR A 33 26.84 -42.56 -25.50
N VAL A 34 28.10 -42.87 -25.79
CA VAL A 34 28.75 -42.57 -27.08
C VAL A 34 29.06 -43.87 -27.80
N THR A 35 28.64 -43.99 -29.05
CA THR A 35 28.96 -45.12 -29.93
C THR A 35 29.90 -44.65 -31.05
N ASP A 36 31.02 -45.34 -31.23
CA ASP A 36 31.98 -45.06 -32.29
C ASP A 36 31.54 -45.62 -33.66
N ASN A 37 32.35 -45.43 -34.70
CA ASN A 37 32.04 -45.93 -36.04
C ASN A 37 32.18 -47.46 -36.17
N GLY A 38 32.87 -48.11 -35.22
CA GLY A 38 33.00 -49.57 -35.14
C GLY A 38 31.86 -50.23 -34.37
N GLY A 39 30.93 -49.46 -33.82
CA GLY A 39 29.78 -49.95 -33.04
C GLY A 39 30.10 -50.21 -31.57
N LEU A 40 31.31 -49.88 -31.09
CA LEU A 40 31.64 -49.94 -29.67
C LEU A 40 31.08 -48.72 -28.96
N TRP A 41 30.68 -48.90 -27.70
CA TRP A 41 30.08 -47.82 -26.91
C TRP A 41 30.65 -47.74 -25.50
N ALA A 42 30.56 -46.55 -24.91
CA ALA A 42 30.91 -46.28 -23.53
C ALA A 42 29.93 -45.27 -22.92
N THR A 43 29.82 -45.26 -21.58
CA THR A 43 28.93 -44.37 -20.85
C THR A 43 29.66 -43.50 -19.83
N ALA A 44 29.11 -42.31 -19.57
CA ALA A 44 29.49 -41.46 -18.46
C ALA A 44 28.21 -40.93 -17.78
N GLU A 45 28.26 -40.78 -16.45
CA GLU A 45 27.14 -40.30 -15.65
C GLU A 45 27.56 -39.10 -14.80
N LYS A 46 26.61 -38.18 -14.57
CA LYS A 46 26.77 -37.05 -13.66
C LYS A 46 25.42 -36.68 -13.03
N THR A 47 25.42 -36.50 -11.72
CA THR A 47 24.25 -36.01 -11.00
C THR A 47 24.16 -34.48 -11.08
N VAL A 48 22.96 -33.97 -11.27
CA VAL A 48 22.61 -32.54 -11.30
C VAL A 48 21.48 -32.31 -10.29
N ASP A 49 21.67 -31.35 -9.39
CA ASP A 49 20.65 -30.92 -8.45
C ASP A 49 20.00 -29.62 -8.96
N VAL A 50 18.71 -29.70 -9.28
CA VAL A 50 17.89 -28.56 -9.68
C VAL A 50 17.12 -28.12 -8.44
N VAL A 51 17.52 -27.00 -7.84
CA VAL A 51 16.94 -26.50 -6.58
C VAL A 51 16.06 -25.28 -6.82
N ASN A 52 15.13 -25.03 -5.90
CA ASN A 52 14.34 -23.81 -5.86
C ASN A 52 15.14 -22.71 -5.16
N VAL A 53 15.25 -21.54 -5.77
CA VAL A 53 15.83 -20.35 -5.17
C VAL A 53 14.70 -19.39 -4.87
N ALA A 54 14.57 -18.97 -3.61
CA ALA A 54 13.52 -18.05 -3.22
C ALA A 54 13.59 -16.73 -4.00
N PRO A 55 12.45 -16.06 -4.22
CA PRO A 55 12.42 -14.79 -4.92
C PRO A 55 13.14 -13.69 -4.14
N THR A 56 13.32 -12.56 -4.80
CA THR A 56 13.71 -11.28 -4.20
C THR A 56 12.59 -10.28 -4.35
N VAL A 57 12.39 -9.41 -3.36
CA VAL A 57 11.45 -8.29 -3.45
C VAL A 57 12.00 -7.08 -2.71
N LYS A 58 11.73 -5.90 -3.25
CA LYS A 58 12.05 -4.60 -2.65
C LYS A 58 10.87 -3.65 -2.83
N LEU A 59 10.43 -3.06 -1.74
CA LEU A 59 9.40 -2.04 -1.76
C LEU A 59 10.03 -0.69 -2.17
N LEU A 60 9.40 0.01 -3.10
CA LEU A 60 9.88 1.31 -3.60
C LEU A 60 9.02 2.47 -3.10
N THR A 61 7.71 2.27 -3.00
CA THR A 61 6.78 3.23 -2.37
C THR A 61 5.85 2.51 -1.39
N PRO A 62 5.52 3.11 -0.24
CA PRO A 62 5.81 4.49 0.18
C PRO A 62 7.27 4.77 0.59
N GLU A 63 7.72 5.99 0.34
CA GLU A 63 9.00 6.50 0.87
C GLU A 63 8.86 6.87 2.36
N ALA A 64 9.99 6.82 3.09
CA ALA A 64 10.04 7.20 4.50
C ALA A 64 9.49 8.61 4.74
N GLY A 65 8.57 8.75 5.69
CA GLY A 65 7.97 10.04 6.05
C GLY A 65 6.98 10.61 5.05
N ALA A 66 6.64 9.88 3.98
CA ALA A 66 5.63 10.32 3.02
C ALA A 66 4.28 10.58 3.71
N VAL A 67 3.51 11.52 3.15
CA VAL A 67 2.15 11.83 3.60
C VAL A 67 1.18 11.45 2.48
N TRP A 68 0.35 10.45 2.72
CA TRP A 68 -0.58 9.89 1.76
C TRP A 68 -2.02 10.25 2.08
N THR A 69 -2.78 10.56 1.03
CA THR A 69 -4.23 10.72 1.04
C THR A 69 -4.75 10.41 -0.37
N GLY A 70 -6.01 9.98 -0.48
CA GLY A 70 -6.63 9.59 -1.73
C GLY A 70 -6.10 8.26 -2.29
N GLN A 71 -6.10 8.14 -3.61
CA GLN A 71 -5.52 7.00 -4.32
C GLN A 71 -4.01 7.18 -4.49
N ARG A 72 -3.23 6.20 -4.04
CA ARG A 72 -1.75 6.19 -4.12
C ARG A 72 -1.25 4.85 -4.61
N ALA A 73 -0.15 4.87 -5.36
CA ALA A 73 0.48 3.66 -5.85
C ALA A 73 1.51 3.13 -4.83
N ILE A 74 1.32 1.88 -4.43
CA ILE A 74 2.35 1.04 -3.82
C ILE A 74 3.12 0.42 -4.98
N THR A 75 4.44 0.57 -4.99
CA THR A 75 5.31 0.08 -6.06
C THR A 75 6.44 -0.76 -5.47
N TRP A 76 6.85 -1.78 -6.19
CA TRP A 76 7.88 -2.71 -5.78
C TRP A 76 8.62 -3.28 -6.99
N GLU A 77 9.81 -3.81 -6.74
CA GLU A 77 10.55 -4.64 -7.68
C GLU A 77 10.61 -6.05 -7.09
N ALA A 78 10.20 -7.06 -7.85
CA ALA A 78 10.36 -8.46 -7.46
C ALA A 78 10.84 -9.29 -8.64
N SER A 79 11.71 -10.25 -8.38
CA SER A 79 12.21 -11.19 -9.38
C SER A 79 12.55 -12.53 -8.75
N ASP A 80 12.38 -13.59 -9.54
CA ASP A 80 12.75 -14.94 -9.14
C ASP A 80 13.97 -15.40 -9.94
N PRO A 81 15.06 -15.88 -9.29
CA PRO A 81 16.23 -16.37 -10.00
C PRO A 81 15.96 -17.57 -10.92
N ASP A 82 14.90 -18.34 -10.66
CA ASP A 82 14.49 -19.49 -11.46
C ASP A 82 13.57 -19.10 -12.63
N GLY A 83 13.18 -17.82 -12.74
CA GLY A 83 12.28 -17.31 -13.77
C GLY A 83 10.81 -17.63 -13.52
N ASP A 84 10.48 -18.08 -12.30
CA ASP A 84 9.11 -18.43 -11.93
C ASP A 84 8.20 -17.20 -11.83
N ALA A 85 6.94 -17.39 -12.21
CA ALA A 85 5.92 -16.35 -12.08
C ALA A 85 5.54 -16.16 -10.61
N LEU A 86 5.63 -14.92 -10.12
CA LEU A 86 5.40 -14.59 -8.72
C LEU A 86 3.97 -14.14 -8.45
N LYS A 87 3.45 -14.52 -7.27
CA LYS A 87 2.24 -13.96 -6.68
C LYS A 87 2.58 -13.00 -5.56
N VAL A 88 1.97 -11.82 -5.57
CA VAL A 88 2.25 -10.74 -4.63
C VAL A 88 1.09 -10.54 -3.67
N LYS A 89 1.43 -10.37 -2.39
CA LYS A 89 0.54 -9.95 -1.30
C LYS A 89 1.00 -8.60 -0.76
N LEU A 90 0.05 -7.69 -0.57
CA LEU A 90 0.27 -6.39 0.05
C LEU A 90 -0.52 -6.30 1.35
N GLU A 91 0.14 -5.84 2.40
CA GLU A 91 -0.43 -5.70 3.73
C GLU A 91 -0.07 -4.33 4.32
N TYR A 92 -0.88 -3.84 5.24
CA TYR A 92 -0.63 -2.61 5.99
C TYR A 92 -0.64 -2.87 7.48
N ASP A 93 0.06 -2.05 8.25
CA ASP A 93 0.01 -2.03 9.70
C ASP A 93 -0.22 -0.59 10.17
N TYR A 94 -1.19 -0.37 11.06
CA TYR A 94 -1.46 0.93 11.68
C TYR A 94 -0.75 0.99 13.03
N LEU A 95 0.28 1.82 13.14
CA LEU A 95 1.15 1.87 14.32
C LEU A 95 0.51 2.58 15.54
N GLY A 96 -0.78 2.89 15.47
CA GLY A 96 -1.55 3.43 16.58
C GLY A 96 -2.40 2.38 17.30
N ASP A 97 -2.31 1.11 16.92
CA ASP A 97 -2.90 -0.02 17.64
C ASP A 97 -1.99 -1.26 17.63
N ASP A 98 -2.44 -2.34 18.27
CA ASP A 98 -1.75 -3.63 18.35
C ASP A 98 -2.40 -4.69 17.43
N PHE A 99 -3.17 -4.27 16.42
CA PHE A 99 -3.86 -5.21 15.51
C PHE A 99 -2.87 -5.96 14.60
N GLY A 100 -1.76 -5.31 14.26
CA GLY A 100 -0.76 -5.83 13.34
C GLY A 100 -1.22 -5.76 11.88
N TRP A 101 -0.72 -6.69 11.06
CA TRP A 101 -0.87 -6.64 9.61
C TRP A 101 -2.30 -6.96 9.13
N GLY A 102 -2.94 -5.97 8.49
CA GLY A 102 -4.15 -6.12 7.69
C GLY A 102 -3.82 -6.31 6.20
N VAL A 103 -4.70 -6.99 5.45
CA VAL A 103 -4.52 -7.24 4.01
C VAL A 103 -5.01 -6.05 3.20
N ILE A 104 -4.16 -5.53 2.30
CA ILE A 104 -4.54 -4.57 1.26
C ILE A 104 -5.05 -5.33 0.02
N ALA A 105 -4.25 -6.28 -0.45
CA ALA A 105 -4.51 -7.08 -1.64
C ALA A 105 -3.69 -8.37 -1.62
N GLU A 106 -4.15 -9.41 -2.32
CA GLU A 106 -3.49 -10.72 -2.38
C GLU A 106 -3.66 -11.37 -3.74
N ASN A 107 -2.83 -12.38 -4.02
CA ASN A 107 -2.82 -13.13 -5.28
C ASN A 107 -2.59 -12.26 -6.53
N LEU A 108 -1.92 -11.12 -6.37
CA LEU A 108 -1.62 -10.20 -7.45
C LEU A 108 -0.55 -10.79 -8.37
N ASP A 109 -0.67 -10.56 -9.67
CA ASP A 109 0.46 -10.74 -10.58
C ASP A 109 1.54 -9.71 -10.26
N ASN A 110 2.80 -10.08 -10.47
CA ASN A 110 3.94 -9.19 -10.25
C ASN A 110 4.04 -8.11 -11.33
N THR A 111 3.16 -7.11 -11.27
CA THR A 111 3.11 -5.95 -12.18
C THR A 111 4.00 -4.78 -11.72
N GLY A 112 4.58 -4.87 -10.53
CA GLY A 112 5.40 -3.84 -9.89
C GLY A 112 4.60 -2.67 -9.30
N GLN A 113 3.27 -2.70 -9.36
CA GLN A 113 2.43 -1.63 -8.79
C GLN A 113 1.01 -2.06 -8.43
N TYR A 114 0.45 -1.40 -7.41
CA TYR A 114 -0.95 -1.50 -7.00
C TYR A 114 -1.46 -0.15 -6.50
N VAL A 115 -2.63 0.28 -6.98
CA VAL A 115 -3.26 1.52 -6.52
C VAL A 115 -4.11 1.24 -5.29
N TRP A 116 -3.69 1.77 -4.14
CA TRP A 116 -4.42 1.70 -2.89
C TRP A 116 -5.21 2.98 -2.64
N ASP A 117 -6.50 2.83 -2.36
CA ASP A 117 -7.40 3.92 -1.99
C ASP A 117 -7.43 4.08 -0.47
N THR A 118 -6.63 5.02 0.06
CA THR A 118 -6.48 5.22 1.50
C THR A 118 -7.70 5.91 2.13
N THR A 119 -8.63 6.43 1.32
CA THR A 119 -9.88 7.06 1.82
C THR A 119 -10.81 6.04 2.48
N LYS A 120 -10.63 4.76 2.18
CA LYS A 120 -11.42 3.65 2.74
C LYS A 120 -10.95 3.24 4.14
N LEU A 121 -9.82 3.77 4.60
CA LEU A 121 -9.33 3.53 5.95
C LEU A 121 -10.12 4.37 6.95
N THR A 122 -10.32 3.84 8.15
CA THR A 122 -11.10 4.51 9.21
C THR A 122 -10.24 5.36 10.15
N ARG A 123 -8.92 5.26 10.06
CA ARG A 123 -7.96 5.91 10.96
C ARG A 123 -6.85 6.57 10.15
N GLY A 124 -6.55 7.82 10.47
CA GLY A 124 -5.33 8.48 10.02
C GLY A 124 -4.21 8.26 11.04
N GLY A 125 -2.96 8.46 10.63
CA GLY A 125 -1.78 8.36 11.48
C GLY A 125 -0.64 7.62 10.80
N ARG A 126 0.22 6.97 11.58
CA ARG A 126 1.43 6.30 11.08
C ARG A 126 1.14 4.88 10.63
N TYR A 127 1.67 4.52 9.48
CA TYR A 127 1.50 3.22 8.83
C TYR A 127 2.83 2.65 8.35
N LYS A 128 2.84 1.33 8.17
CA LYS A 128 3.80 0.61 7.34
C LYS A 128 3.07 -0.24 6.31
N VAL A 129 3.73 -0.51 5.19
CA VAL A 129 3.27 -1.47 4.18
C VAL A 129 4.28 -2.60 4.07
N ARG A 130 3.79 -3.84 3.92
CA ARG A 130 4.60 -5.01 3.61
C ARG A 130 4.22 -5.53 2.24
N VAL A 131 5.22 -5.82 1.42
CA VAL A 131 5.07 -6.60 0.19
C VAL A 131 5.64 -7.98 0.45
N THR A 132 4.93 -9.03 0.03
CA THR A 132 5.42 -10.42 0.04
C THR A 132 5.26 -10.98 -1.37
N ALA A 133 6.36 -11.48 -1.93
CA ALA A 133 6.35 -12.23 -3.19
C ALA A 133 6.52 -13.73 -2.88
N ALA A 134 5.72 -14.56 -3.54
CA ALA A 134 5.75 -16.02 -3.42
C ALA A 134 5.89 -16.66 -4.80
N ASP A 135 6.77 -17.66 -4.89
CA ASP A 135 6.91 -18.51 -6.07
C ASP A 135 5.89 -19.68 -6.06
N PRO A 136 5.77 -20.47 -7.15
CA PRO A 136 4.90 -21.64 -7.20
C PRO A 136 5.26 -22.76 -6.20
N SER A 137 6.49 -22.77 -5.69
CA SER A 137 6.98 -23.69 -4.64
C SER A 137 6.64 -23.20 -3.22
N ASN A 138 5.99 -22.04 -3.08
CA ASN A 138 5.72 -21.31 -1.84
C ASN A 138 6.97 -20.80 -1.11
N ALA A 139 8.13 -20.71 -1.77
CA ALA A 139 9.21 -19.93 -1.20
C ALA A 139 8.85 -18.44 -1.31
N THR A 140 9.22 -17.68 -0.29
CA THR A 140 8.78 -16.29 -0.17
C THR A 140 9.93 -15.36 0.15
N ALA A 141 9.78 -14.12 -0.29
CA ALA A 141 10.54 -12.98 0.19
C ALA A 141 9.57 -11.84 0.51
N HIS A 142 9.96 -11.00 1.45
CA HIS A 142 9.18 -9.84 1.82
C HIS A 142 10.08 -8.63 2.09
N ASP A 143 9.49 -7.45 1.91
CA ASP A 143 10.09 -6.19 2.30
C ASP A 143 9.03 -5.30 2.97
N VAL A 144 9.48 -4.42 3.86
CA VAL A 144 8.62 -3.57 4.69
C VAL A 144 9.04 -2.12 4.54
N SER A 145 8.08 -1.23 4.31
CA SER A 145 8.34 0.20 4.23
C SER A 145 8.85 0.74 5.56
N ASP A 146 9.56 1.87 5.48
CA ASP A 146 9.65 2.79 6.60
C ASP A 146 8.26 3.33 6.99
N GLU A 147 8.21 4.00 8.15
CA GLU A 147 6.98 4.66 8.57
C GLU A 147 6.61 5.80 7.62
N PHE A 148 5.34 5.85 7.25
CA PHE A 148 4.73 6.96 6.53
C PHE A 148 3.41 7.34 7.19
N THR A 149 2.86 8.49 6.85
CA THR A 149 1.61 8.98 7.44
C THR A 149 0.48 8.88 6.43
N ILE A 150 -0.64 8.28 6.82
CA ILE A 150 -1.90 8.38 6.08
C ILE A 150 -2.76 9.43 6.76
N VAL A 151 -3.20 10.40 5.97
CA VAL A 151 -4.25 11.33 6.39
C VAL A 151 -5.57 10.76 5.90
N VAL A 152 -6.27 10.09 6.82
CA VAL A 152 -7.70 9.82 6.63
C VAL A 152 -8.43 11.09 7.02
N LEU A 153 -8.93 11.73 6.00
CA LEU A 153 -9.82 12.85 6.16
C LEU A 153 -11.19 12.26 6.50
N THR A 154 -11.51 12.21 7.79
CA THR A 154 -12.89 12.00 8.21
C THR A 154 -13.66 13.25 7.79
N HIS A 155 -14.91 13.11 7.35
CA HIS A 155 -15.85 14.21 7.15
C HIS A 155 -16.17 14.92 8.48
N ALA A 156 -15.15 15.42 9.16
CA ALA A 156 -15.16 15.97 10.48
C ALA A 156 -14.48 17.32 10.39
N VAL A 157 -15.18 18.35 10.84
CA VAL A 157 -14.61 19.68 10.89
C VAL A 157 -14.02 19.88 12.28
N MET A 158 -12.69 19.90 12.36
CA MET A 158 -11.97 20.13 13.61
C MET A 158 -11.64 21.60 13.75
N ALA A 159 -12.02 22.18 14.88
CA ALA A 159 -11.67 23.55 15.25
C ALA A 159 -10.39 23.54 16.10
N ALA A 160 -9.33 24.19 15.62
CA ALA A 160 -8.12 24.45 16.39
C ALA A 160 -8.14 25.91 16.88
N PRO A 161 -8.41 26.17 18.18
CA PRO A 161 -8.30 27.52 18.71
C PRO A 161 -6.84 27.98 18.67
N ASN A 162 -6.60 29.23 18.25
CA ASN A 162 -5.28 29.83 18.31
C ASN A 162 -5.11 30.53 19.68
N PRO A 163 -4.33 30.01 20.62
CA PRO A 163 -4.20 30.62 21.94
C PRO A 163 -3.49 31.99 21.93
N ALA A 164 -2.84 32.36 20.82
CA ALA A 164 -2.11 33.61 20.68
C ALA A 164 -2.90 34.73 19.98
N ARG A 165 -4.08 34.44 19.39
CA ARG A 165 -4.91 35.40 18.64
C ARG A 165 -6.38 35.04 18.78
N ASP A 166 -7.29 36.01 18.70
CA ASP A 166 -8.75 35.76 18.65
C ASP A 166 -9.18 35.15 17.29
N ARG A 167 -8.66 33.96 16.97
CA ARG A 167 -8.91 33.24 15.71
C ARG A 167 -9.08 31.74 15.97
N VAL A 168 -9.87 31.11 15.12
CA VAL A 168 -10.01 29.65 15.05
C VAL A 168 -9.81 29.21 13.61
N THR A 169 -9.08 28.12 13.42
CA THR A 169 -8.96 27.48 12.11
C THR A 169 -9.81 26.23 12.10
N PHE A 170 -10.68 26.13 11.11
CA PHE A 170 -11.46 24.94 10.80
C PHE A 170 -10.70 24.15 9.74
N TYR A 171 -10.35 22.91 10.04
CA TYR A 171 -9.85 21.95 9.07
C TYR A 171 -11.02 21.07 8.64
N TYR A 172 -11.19 20.88 7.35
CA TYR A 172 -12.31 20.13 6.78
C TYR A 172 -11.88 19.39 5.52
N ASP A 173 -12.57 18.30 5.23
CA ASP A 173 -12.55 17.62 3.95
C ASP A 173 -13.98 17.28 3.60
N ILE A 174 -14.45 17.90 2.52
CA ILE A 174 -15.84 17.86 2.09
C ILE A 174 -15.85 17.48 0.61
N PRO A 175 -16.76 16.60 0.19
CA PRO A 175 -16.77 16.07 -1.18
C PRO A 175 -17.21 17.12 -2.23
N ALA A 176 -17.80 18.22 -1.77
CA ALA A 176 -18.26 19.36 -2.56
C ALA A 176 -18.24 20.62 -1.68
N ASP A 177 -18.34 21.79 -2.32
CA ASP A 177 -18.37 23.07 -1.61
C ASP A 177 -19.50 23.07 -0.55
N GLY A 178 -19.18 23.57 0.63
CA GLY A 178 -20.07 23.54 1.79
C GLY A 178 -20.23 24.91 2.45
N THR A 179 -20.98 24.95 3.55
CA THR A 179 -21.16 26.18 4.32
C THR A 179 -20.91 25.94 5.80
N LEU A 180 -20.00 26.72 6.37
CA LEU A 180 -19.86 26.82 7.82
C LEU A 180 -21.01 27.69 8.35
N HIS A 181 -21.71 27.20 9.38
CA HIS A 181 -22.62 28.01 10.18
C HIS A 181 -22.15 28.01 11.65
N VAL A 182 -22.35 29.13 12.33
CA VAL A 182 -22.01 29.24 13.76
C VAL A 182 -23.18 29.90 14.46
N TYR A 183 -23.58 29.33 15.60
CA TYR A 183 -24.72 29.81 16.36
C TYR A 183 -24.30 30.17 17.79
N ASP A 184 -24.99 31.10 18.42
CA ASP A 184 -24.79 31.35 19.84
C ASP A 184 -25.47 30.30 20.73
N ILE A 185 -25.28 30.41 22.05
CA ILE A 185 -25.91 29.52 23.03
C ILE A 185 -27.44 29.55 23.05
N ALA A 186 -28.05 30.56 22.43
CA ALA A 186 -29.49 30.69 22.27
C ALA A 186 -29.98 30.16 20.91
N GLY A 187 -29.08 29.58 20.09
CA GLY A 187 -29.40 29.02 18.78
C GLY A 187 -29.55 30.05 17.67
N ARG A 188 -29.05 31.28 17.83
CA ARG A 188 -29.09 32.32 16.78
C ARG A 188 -27.84 32.24 15.91
N LEU A 189 -28.00 32.29 14.59
CA LEU A 189 -26.86 32.31 13.65
C LEU A 189 -26.07 33.61 13.84
N ILE A 190 -24.77 33.48 14.10
CA ILE A 190 -23.85 34.61 14.35
C ILE A 190 -22.74 34.71 13.31
N TYR A 191 -22.50 33.65 12.53
CA TYR A 191 -21.51 33.66 11.46
C TYR A 191 -21.80 32.60 10.40
N SER A 192 -21.39 32.88 9.16
CA SER A 192 -21.40 31.90 8.09
C SER A 192 -20.29 32.17 7.09
N ALA A 193 -19.74 31.11 6.50
CA ALA A 193 -18.73 31.20 5.46
C ALA A 193 -18.85 30.03 4.47
N GLU A 194 -18.54 30.27 3.21
CA GLU A 194 -18.36 29.20 2.23
C GLU A 194 -17.08 28.43 2.54
N LEU A 195 -17.15 27.11 2.42
CA LEU A 195 -16.02 26.20 2.55
C LEU A 195 -15.78 25.57 1.17
N PRO A 196 -14.77 26.04 0.41
CA PRO A 196 -14.43 25.42 -0.85
C PRO A 196 -13.77 24.05 -0.62
N ALA A 197 -14.23 23.01 -1.29
CA ALA A 197 -13.67 21.65 -1.16
C ALA A 197 -12.17 21.57 -1.50
N ALA A 198 -11.64 22.56 -2.23
CA ALA A 198 -10.26 22.59 -2.68
C ALA A 198 -9.24 23.11 -1.65
N ILE A 199 -9.67 23.77 -0.56
CA ILE A 199 -8.76 24.54 0.32
C ILE A 199 -8.49 23.83 1.66
N ASN A 200 -9.38 22.91 2.08
CA ASN A 200 -9.26 22.06 3.27
C ASN A 200 -9.00 22.77 4.62
N ALA A 201 -9.02 24.10 4.65
CA ALA A 201 -8.87 24.92 5.84
C ALA A 201 -9.59 26.27 5.69
N TYR A 202 -10.14 26.78 6.79
CA TYR A 202 -10.78 28.10 6.85
C TYR A 202 -10.49 28.76 8.19
N GLU A 203 -9.91 29.96 8.16
CA GLU A 203 -9.63 30.74 9.36
C GLU A 203 -10.76 31.75 9.61
N TRP A 204 -11.27 31.75 10.84
CA TRP A 204 -12.25 32.73 11.29
C TRP A 204 -11.70 33.54 12.46
N ASN A 205 -11.70 34.86 12.30
CA ASN A 205 -11.49 35.79 13.41
C ASN A 205 -12.73 35.72 14.29
N LEU A 206 -12.59 35.37 15.58
CA LEU A 206 -13.70 35.11 16.53
C LEU A 206 -14.53 36.37 16.85
N THR A 207 -15.15 36.93 15.82
CA THR A 207 -15.84 38.20 15.75
C THR A 207 -17.18 38.02 15.04
N ALA A 208 -18.22 38.65 15.58
CA ALA A 208 -19.50 38.83 14.90
C ALA A 208 -19.59 40.29 14.44
N GLY A 209 -19.27 40.54 13.16
CA GLY A 209 -19.02 41.90 12.67
C GLY A 209 -17.78 42.50 13.34
N ASP A 210 -17.90 43.74 13.84
CA ASP A 210 -16.80 44.45 14.53
C ASP A 210 -16.65 44.09 16.02
N ARG A 211 -17.45 43.15 16.53
CA ARG A 211 -17.48 42.81 17.96
C ARG A 211 -16.83 41.46 18.25
N PRO A 212 -15.92 41.39 19.24
CA PRO A 212 -15.43 40.11 19.75
C PRO A 212 -16.59 39.26 20.28
N LEU A 213 -16.54 37.94 20.04
CA LEU A 213 -17.54 37.02 20.60
C LEU A 213 -17.44 36.94 22.12
N ALA A 214 -18.58 36.74 22.78
CA ALA A 214 -18.66 36.50 24.22
C ALA A 214 -18.17 35.09 24.59
N ASN A 215 -17.86 34.86 25.86
CA ASN A 215 -17.42 33.55 26.35
C ASN A 215 -18.53 32.48 26.17
N GLY A 216 -18.15 31.32 25.64
CA GLY A 216 -19.04 30.18 25.35
C GLY A 216 -19.89 30.34 24.07
N VAL A 217 -19.58 29.56 23.03
CA VAL A 217 -20.32 29.51 21.75
C VAL A 217 -20.57 28.05 21.35
N TYR A 218 -21.62 27.74 20.59
CA TYR A 218 -21.85 26.40 20.02
C TYR A 218 -21.62 26.44 18.50
N LEU A 219 -20.84 25.51 17.95
CA LEU A 219 -20.61 25.46 16.50
C LEU A 219 -21.57 24.48 15.86
N TYR A 220 -22.13 24.83 14.71
CA TYR A 220 -22.96 23.92 13.93
C TYR A 220 -22.47 23.92 12.49
N ILE A 221 -21.64 22.95 12.18
CA ILE A 221 -21.07 22.84 10.84
C ILE A 221 -22.07 22.01 10.03
N VAL A 222 -22.60 22.58 8.94
CA VAL A 222 -23.63 21.93 8.12
C VAL A 222 -23.13 21.90 6.69
N VAL A 223 -22.66 20.74 6.25
CA VAL A 223 -22.34 20.52 4.84
C VAL A 223 -23.65 20.22 4.09
N TYR A 224 -23.92 20.95 3.01
CA TYR A 224 -25.09 20.67 2.16
C TYR A 224 -24.77 19.54 1.16
N GLU A 225 -25.83 18.85 0.72
CA GLU A 225 -25.90 17.79 -0.31
C GLU A 225 -25.80 16.31 0.12
N ALA A 226 -25.29 15.95 1.32
CA ALA A 226 -25.31 14.54 1.75
C ALA A 226 -25.72 14.27 3.21
N GLY A 227 -25.97 15.31 4.01
CA GLY A 227 -26.38 15.20 5.41
C GLY A 227 -25.63 16.16 6.32
N LYS A 228 -26.20 16.44 7.49
CA LYS A 228 -25.57 17.29 8.51
C LYS A 228 -24.32 16.59 9.05
N SER A 229 -23.17 17.26 9.06
CA SER A 229 -21.99 16.80 9.83
C SER A 229 -22.26 16.85 11.33
N GLU A 230 -21.45 16.15 12.12
CA GLU A 230 -21.58 16.11 13.58
C GLU A 230 -21.53 17.52 14.22
N VAL A 231 -22.33 17.71 15.27
CA VAL A 231 -22.39 18.95 16.04
C VAL A 231 -21.22 18.98 17.03
N GLY A 232 -20.28 19.92 16.83
CA GLY A 232 -19.14 20.15 17.73
C GLY A 232 -19.38 21.32 18.68
N LYS A 233 -18.90 21.23 19.93
CA LYS A 233 -18.90 22.35 20.88
C LYS A 233 -17.51 22.97 20.97
N LEU A 234 -17.36 24.26 20.67
CA LEU A 234 -16.13 25.02 20.94
C LEU A 234 -16.35 25.94 22.12
N VAL A 235 -15.75 25.59 23.25
CA VAL A 235 -15.75 26.46 24.43
C VAL A 235 -14.62 27.48 24.29
N ILE A 236 -14.98 28.73 23.98
CA ILE A 236 -14.05 29.86 24.04
C ILE A 236 -14.00 30.33 25.50
N ASN A 237 -12.85 30.11 26.15
CA ASN A 237 -12.52 30.68 27.45
C ASN A 237 -11.50 31.81 27.22
N ARG A 238 -11.90 33.05 27.44
CA ARG A 238 -10.99 34.20 27.56
C ARG A 238 -10.74 34.53 29.02
#